data_AF-A0A285NB05-F1
#
_entry.id   AF-A0A285NB05-F1
#
_cell.length_a   1.000
_cell.length_b   1.000
_cell.length_c   1.000
_cell.angle_alpha   90.00
_cell.angle_beta   90.00
_cell.angle_gamma   90.00
#
_symmetry.space_group_name_H-M   'P 1'
#
loop_
_entity.id
_entity.type
_entity.pdbx_description
1 polymer ?
#
loop_
_entity_poly.entity_id
_entity_poly.type
_entity_poly.pdbx_seq_one_letter_code
_entity_poly.pdbx_strand_id
1 'polypeptide(L)'
;MISNELSTIREKDADRAWLAKLEQDFHARGRRIEVVDRAPSTTAFCPYTATKAQTKARAVKAMQVQADELALAARVRELAKTMAVRAVCLEMGLTRTTVRGIAERHRISFKSGKEDARKANQQRYASIQEDARDAARLRAYSDLGASFNHAANHSGIGRTRAERLAREFAIPFKKRGKTA
;
A
#
# COMPACT_ATOMS: atom_id res chain seq x y z
N MET A 1 -31.09 -45.76 4.92
CA MET A 1 -30.61 -44.50 4.33
C MET A 1 -31.01 -44.50 2.86
N ILE A 2 -31.86 -43.56 2.42
CA ILE A 2 -32.16 -43.39 0.99
C ILE A 2 -30.93 -42.70 0.39
N SER A 3 -30.36 -43.31 -0.66
CA SER A 3 -29.11 -42.85 -1.29
C SER A 3 -29.20 -41.39 -1.73
N ASN A 4 -28.14 -40.61 -1.52
CA ASN A 4 -28.06 -39.18 -1.87
C ASN A 4 -28.40 -38.91 -3.36
N GLU A 5 -28.12 -39.89 -4.23
CA GLU A 5 -28.44 -39.81 -5.66
C GLU A 5 -29.95 -39.84 -5.95
N LEU A 6 -30.76 -40.50 -5.11
CA LEU A 6 -32.21 -40.49 -5.27
C LEU A 6 -32.84 -39.16 -4.81
N SER A 7 -32.17 -38.42 -3.91
CA SER A 7 -32.60 -37.07 -3.51
C SER A 7 -32.40 -36.09 -4.66
N THR A 8 -31.22 -36.10 -5.28
CA THR A 8 -30.89 -35.18 -6.38
C THR A 8 -31.71 -35.45 -7.64
N ILE A 9 -32.12 -36.70 -7.89
CA ILE A 9 -33.06 -37.03 -8.97
C ILE A 9 -34.44 -36.39 -8.71
N ARG A 10 -34.97 -36.53 -7.49
CA ARG A 10 -36.28 -35.97 -7.11
C ARG A 10 -36.28 -34.44 -7.11
N GLU A 11 -35.19 -33.82 -6.67
CA GLU A 11 -35.02 -32.36 -6.73
C GLU A 11 -35.08 -31.85 -8.18
N LYS A 12 -34.48 -32.59 -9.12
CA LYS A 12 -34.49 -32.24 -10.56
C LYS A 12 -35.79 -32.54 -11.28
N ASP A 13 -36.75 -33.25 -10.67
CA ASP A 13 -38.04 -33.51 -11.32
C ASP A 13 -38.87 -32.24 -11.51
N ALA A 14 -38.74 -31.27 -10.59
CA ALA A 14 -39.34 -29.94 -10.74
C ALA A 14 -38.76 -29.20 -11.96
N ASP A 15 -37.43 -29.22 -12.10
CA ASP A 15 -36.74 -28.61 -13.24
C ASP A 15 -37.12 -29.29 -14.56
N ARG A 16 -37.24 -30.62 -14.58
CA ARG A 16 -37.69 -31.39 -15.76
C ARG A 16 -39.10 -31.02 -16.18
N ALA A 17 -40.03 -30.94 -15.22
CA ALA A 17 -41.41 -30.56 -15.50
C ALA A 17 -41.51 -29.13 -16.04
N TRP A 18 -40.69 -28.21 -15.50
CA TRP A 18 -40.60 -26.84 -15.97
C TRP A 18 -40.03 -26.75 -17.40
N LEU A 19 -38.94 -27.46 -17.69
CA LEU A 19 -38.35 -27.52 -19.04
C LEU A 19 -39.33 -28.13 -20.07
N ALA A 20 -40.03 -29.21 -19.72
CA ALA A 20 -41.02 -29.83 -20.58
C ALA A 20 -42.15 -28.86 -20.95
N LYS A 21 -42.61 -28.04 -19.99
CA LYS A 21 -43.61 -27.01 -20.24
C LYS A 21 -43.08 -25.93 -21.21
N LEU A 22 -41.84 -25.48 -21.02
CA LEU A 22 -41.22 -24.49 -21.91
C LEU A 22 -41.04 -25.01 -23.33
N GLU A 23 -40.65 -26.27 -23.47
CA GLU A 23 -40.54 -26.94 -24.77
C GLU A 23 -41.90 -27.03 -25.46
N GLN A 24 -42.95 -27.42 -24.73
CA GLN A 24 -44.32 -27.45 -25.24
C GLN A 24 -44.81 -26.06 -25.67
N ASP A 25 -44.58 -25.02 -24.86
CA ASP A 25 -44.94 -23.63 -25.19
C ASP A 25 -44.16 -23.12 -26.42
N PHE A 26 -42.90 -23.52 -26.57
CA PHE A 26 -42.05 -23.15 -27.72
C PHE A 26 -42.58 -23.77 -29.02
N HIS A 27 -42.95 -25.05 -28.99
CA HIS A 27 -43.56 -25.75 -30.12
C HIS A 27 -44.97 -25.24 -30.43
N ALA A 28 -45.80 -24.96 -29.43
CA ALA A 28 -47.16 -24.41 -29.60
C ALA A 28 -47.17 -23.04 -30.30
N ARG A 29 -46.09 -22.25 -30.12
CA ARG A 29 -45.89 -20.96 -30.80
C ARG A 29 -45.37 -21.10 -32.24
N GLY A 30 -45.21 -22.32 -32.74
CA GLY A 30 -44.72 -22.59 -34.10
C GLY A 30 -43.25 -22.22 -34.33
N ARG A 31 -42.46 -22.05 -33.26
CA ARG A 31 -41.05 -21.70 -33.36
C ARG A 31 -40.23 -22.94 -33.68
N ARG A 32 -39.23 -22.80 -34.56
CA ARG A 32 -38.28 -23.86 -34.92
C ARG A 32 -36.89 -23.48 -34.42
N ILE A 33 -36.17 -24.46 -33.87
CA ILE A 33 -34.75 -24.29 -33.52
C ILE A 33 -33.95 -24.46 -34.82
N GLU A 34 -33.32 -23.37 -35.28
CA GLU A 34 -32.34 -23.44 -36.36
C GLU A 34 -30.98 -23.80 -35.76
N VAL A 35 -30.53 -25.03 -36.03
CA VAL A 35 -29.16 -25.43 -35.73
C VAL A 35 -28.28 -24.89 -36.85
N VAL A 36 -27.68 -23.73 -36.60
CA VAL A 36 -26.71 -23.14 -37.53
C VAL A 36 -25.40 -23.92 -37.38
N ASP A 37 -24.98 -24.57 -38.46
CA ASP A 37 -23.69 -25.25 -38.52
C ASP A 37 -22.59 -24.19 -38.64
N ARG A 38 -22.10 -23.70 -37.48
CA ARG A 38 -21.04 -22.71 -37.44
C ARG A 38 -19.73 -23.43 -37.73
N ALA A 39 -19.17 -23.21 -38.91
CA ALA A 39 -17.82 -23.67 -39.23
C ALA A 39 -16.85 -23.27 -38.10
N PRO A 40 -15.95 -24.17 -37.67
CA PRO A 40 -14.97 -23.85 -36.64
C PRO A 40 -14.16 -22.63 -37.08
N SER A 41 -13.93 -21.69 -36.15
CA SER A 41 -13.17 -20.47 -36.43
C SER A 41 -11.84 -20.83 -37.07
N THR A 42 -11.61 -20.40 -38.31
CA THR A 42 -10.36 -20.58 -39.05
C THR A 42 -9.26 -19.62 -38.60
N THR A 43 -9.46 -18.85 -37.53
CA THR A 43 -8.38 -18.11 -36.89
C THR A 43 -7.45 -19.11 -36.23
N ALA A 44 -6.57 -19.71 -37.02
CA ALA A 44 -5.46 -20.50 -36.54
C ALA A 44 -4.70 -19.67 -35.51
N PHE A 45 -4.56 -20.20 -34.29
CA PHE A 45 -3.65 -19.66 -33.31
C PHE A 45 -2.26 -19.71 -33.93
N CYS A 46 -1.78 -18.56 -34.43
CA CYS A 46 -0.44 -18.45 -34.96
C CYS A 46 0.46 -18.08 -33.77
N PRO A 47 1.26 -19.01 -33.21
CA PRO A 47 2.19 -18.66 -32.15
C PRO A 47 3.14 -17.60 -32.71
N TYR A 48 3.28 -16.47 -32.01
CA TYR A 48 4.23 -15.44 -32.40
C TYR A 48 5.65 -16.01 -32.28
N THR A 49 6.21 -16.49 -33.38
CA THR A 49 7.61 -16.89 -33.47
C THR A 49 8.43 -15.68 -33.89
N ALA A 50 9.13 -15.07 -32.93
CA ALA A 50 10.06 -13.98 -33.24
C ALA A 50 11.09 -14.46 -34.27
N THR A 51 11.34 -13.67 -35.31
CA THR A 51 12.35 -14.02 -36.31
C THR A 51 13.75 -13.94 -35.70
N LYS A 52 14.73 -14.70 -36.23
CA LYS A 52 16.12 -14.68 -35.75
C LYS A 52 16.70 -13.26 -35.67
N ALA A 53 16.32 -12.36 -36.59
CA ALA A 53 16.71 -10.96 -36.59
C ALA A 53 16.10 -10.17 -35.41
N GLN A 54 14.81 -10.40 -35.10
CA GLN A 54 14.15 -9.80 -33.94
C GLN A 54 14.78 -10.28 -32.62
N THR A 55 15.16 -11.56 -32.53
CA THR A 55 15.82 -12.12 -31.34
C THR A 55 17.19 -11.48 -31.11
N LYS A 56 17.99 -11.33 -32.18
CA LYS A 56 19.29 -10.65 -32.10
C LYS A 56 19.15 -9.18 -31.70
N ALA A 57 18.21 -8.45 -32.29
CA ALA A 57 17.96 -7.05 -31.95
C ALA A 57 17.53 -6.87 -30.48
N ARG A 58 16.70 -7.80 -29.95
CA ARG A 58 16.33 -7.82 -28.53
C ARG A 58 17.53 -8.08 -27.62
N ALA A 59 18.42 -9.01 -28.00
CA ALA A 59 19.62 -9.31 -27.22
C ALA A 59 20.59 -8.11 -27.15
N VAL A 60 20.80 -7.40 -28.26
CA VAL A 60 21.64 -6.19 -28.28
C VAL A 60 21.05 -5.10 -27.39
N LYS A 61 19.74 -4.84 -27.49
CA LYS A 61 19.05 -3.88 -26.60
C LYS A 61 19.15 -4.29 -25.13
N ALA A 62 19.02 -5.58 -24.81
CA ALA A 62 19.16 -6.07 -23.45
C ALA A 62 20.57 -5.83 -22.89
N MET A 63 21.63 -6.04 -23.68
CA MET A 63 23.01 -5.74 -23.26
C MET A 63 23.23 -4.25 -23.00
N GLN A 64 22.66 -3.36 -23.84
CA GLN A 64 22.76 -1.91 -23.64
C GLN A 64 22.07 -1.48 -22.34
N VAL A 65 20.84 -1.94 -22.11
CA VAL A 65 20.10 -1.67 -20.86
C VAL A 65 20.88 -2.15 -19.64
N GLN A 66 21.52 -3.31 -19.72
CA GLN A 66 22.33 -3.85 -18.63
C GLN A 66 23.59 -3.01 -18.36
N ALA A 67 24.24 -2.51 -19.42
CA ALA A 67 25.40 -1.61 -19.28
C ALA A 67 25.00 -0.27 -18.64
N ASP A 68 23.88 0.31 -19.08
CA ASP A 68 23.34 1.56 -18.52
C ASP A 68 22.93 1.38 -17.05
N GLU A 69 22.30 0.26 -16.71
CA GLU A 69 21.93 -0.07 -15.34
C GLU A 69 23.17 -0.23 -14.44
N LEU A 70 24.23 -0.87 -14.92
CA LEU A 70 25.49 -1.01 -14.17
C LEU A 70 26.16 0.34 -13.93
N ALA A 71 26.20 1.22 -14.94
CA ALA A 71 26.74 2.57 -14.79
C ALA A 71 25.93 3.39 -13.78
N LEU A 72 24.59 3.27 -13.83
CA LEU A 72 23.71 3.93 -12.87
C LEU A 72 23.90 3.39 -11.45
N ALA A 73 24.02 2.06 -11.29
CA ALA A 73 24.27 1.41 -10.02
C ALA A 73 25.61 1.85 -9.40
N ALA A 74 26.66 2.04 -10.21
CA ALA A 74 27.94 2.55 -9.74
C ALA A 74 27.81 3.98 -9.17
N ARG A 75 27.10 4.87 -9.87
CA ARG A 75 26.83 6.23 -9.38
C ARG A 75 26.01 6.23 -8.09
N VAL A 76 24.96 5.42 -8.03
CA VAL A 76 24.13 5.26 -6.82
C VAL A 76 24.98 4.72 -5.67
N ARG A 77 25.92 3.79 -5.92
CA ARG A 77 26.80 3.23 -4.89
C ARG A 77 27.72 4.28 -4.27
N GLU A 78 28.29 5.17 -5.07
CA GLU A 78 29.15 6.25 -4.55
C GLU A 78 28.35 7.22 -3.67
N LEU A 79 27.17 7.65 -4.14
CA LEU A 79 26.29 8.55 -3.37
C LEU A 79 25.72 7.89 -2.11
N ALA A 80 25.45 6.57 -2.15
CA ALA A 80 24.90 5.84 -1.02
C ALA A 80 25.85 5.78 0.19
N LYS A 81 27.17 5.91 -0.02
CA LYS A 81 28.17 5.95 1.07
C LYS A 81 27.99 7.18 1.96
N THR A 82 27.63 8.32 1.36
CA THR A 82 27.59 9.62 2.05
C THR A 82 26.18 10.03 2.42
N MET A 83 25.18 9.68 1.60
CA MET A 83 23.82 10.21 1.68
C MET A 83 22.76 9.16 2.03
N ALA A 84 21.65 9.66 2.59
CA ALA A 84 20.42 8.88 2.73
C ALA A 84 19.65 8.79 1.40
N VAL A 85 18.83 7.74 1.23
CA VAL A 85 18.09 7.43 0.00
C VAL A 85 17.36 8.65 -0.58
N ARG A 86 16.72 9.47 0.29
CA ARG A 86 15.96 10.65 -0.15
C ARG A 86 16.84 11.68 -0.84
N ALA A 87 18.04 11.93 -0.31
CA ALA A 87 18.97 12.89 -0.90
C ALA A 87 19.53 12.37 -2.23
N VAL A 88 19.85 11.07 -2.30
CA VAL A 88 20.25 10.42 -3.56
C VAL A 88 19.16 10.53 -4.64
N CYS A 89 17.88 10.39 -4.26
CA CYS A 89 16.77 10.56 -5.20
C CYS A 89 16.69 11.99 -5.77
N LEU A 90 16.92 13.00 -4.92
CA LEU A 90 16.89 14.42 -5.34
C LEU A 90 18.06 14.74 -6.27
N GLU A 91 19.25 14.25 -5.93
CA GLU A 91 20.47 14.53 -6.71
C GLU A 91 20.47 13.84 -8.08
N MET A 92 19.93 12.61 -8.14
CA MET A 92 19.86 11.84 -9.38
C MET A 92 18.60 12.10 -10.21
N GLY A 93 17.62 12.85 -9.68
CA GLY A 93 16.32 13.05 -10.33
C GLY A 93 15.50 11.76 -10.51
N LEU A 94 15.75 10.75 -9.67
CA LEU A 94 15.13 9.43 -9.79
C LEU A 94 14.05 9.22 -8.73
N THR A 95 13.07 8.37 -9.07
CA THR A 95 12.06 7.97 -8.09
C THR A 95 12.67 7.06 -7.02
N ARG A 96 12.10 7.12 -5.81
CA ARG A 96 12.52 6.28 -4.69
C ARG A 96 12.41 4.79 -4.99
N THR A 97 11.38 4.39 -5.74
CA THR A 97 11.18 3.00 -6.15
C THR A 97 12.30 2.52 -7.07
N THR A 98 12.69 3.35 -8.05
CA THR A 98 13.80 3.04 -8.98
C THR A 98 15.11 2.87 -8.23
N VAL A 99 15.46 3.82 -7.35
CA VAL A 99 16.71 3.79 -6.56
C VAL A 99 16.74 2.58 -5.63
N ARG A 100 15.61 2.25 -4.99
CA ARG A 100 15.51 1.08 -4.11
C ARG A 100 15.64 -0.24 -4.89
N GLY A 101 15.00 -0.34 -6.06
CA GLY A 101 15.12 -1.53 -6.90
C GLY A 101 16.54 -1.78 -7.38
N ILE A 102 17.26 -0.73 -7.78
CA ILE A 102 18.69 -0.81 -8.14
C ILE A 102 19.51 -1.24 -6.92
N ALA A 103 19.25 -0.64 -5.75
CA ALA A 103 19.98 -0.97 -4.53
C ALA A 103 19.77 -2.42 -4.09
N GLU A 104 18.57 -2.96 -4.22
CA GLU A 104 18.26 -4.36 -3.91
C GLU A 104 18.99 -5.30 -4.88
N ARG A 105 18.94 -5.03 -6.19
CA ARG A 105 19.63 -5.86 -7.20
C ARG A 105 21.15 -5.84 -7.06
N HIS A 106 21.73 -4.70 -6.70
CA HIS A 106 23.19 -4.51 -6.62
C HIS A 106 23.74 -4.52 -5.17
N ARG A 107 22.91 -4.91 -4.19
CA ARG A 107 23.23 -4.99 -2.75
C ARG A 107 23.88 -3.71 -2.20
N ILE A 108 23.31 -2.56 -2.56
CA ILE A 108 23.78 -1.25 -2.12
C ILE A 108 23.02 -0.86 -0.85
N SER A 109 23.76 -0.52 0.20
CA SER A 109 23.20 -0.01 1.46
C SER A 109 23.39 1.51 1.54
N PHE A 110 22.35 2.22 1.97
CA PHE A 110 22.40 3.67 2.18
C PHE A 110 22.64 4.02 3.64
N LYS A 111 23.16 5.22 3.88
CA LYS A 111 23.23 5.78 5.23
C LYS A 111 21.83 5.90 5.83
N SER A 112 21.67 5.42 7.06
CA SER A 112 20.39 5.42 7.78
C SER A 112 19.99 6.85 8.16
N GLY A 113 18.91 7.36 7.58
CA GLY A 113 18.34 8.66 7.95
C GLY A 113 17.62 8.69 9.30
N LYS A 114 17.72 7.63 10.12
CA LYS A 114 17.09 7.58 11.46
C LYS A 114 17.67 8.65 12.39
N GLU A 115 18.95 8.97 12.25
CA GLU A 115 19.62 9.99 13.06
C GLU A 115 19.10 11.39 12.71
N ASP A 116 18.92 11.68 11.42
CA ASP A 116 18.40 12.97 10.94
C ASP A 116 16.93 13.17 11.32
N ALA A 117 16.11 12.13 11.29
CA ALA A 117 14.72 12.20 11.75
C ALA A 117 14.64 12.47 13.26
N ARG A 118 15.56 11.91 14.06
CA ARG A 118 15.63 12.18 15.50
C ARG A 118 16.08 13.61 15.78
N LYS A 119 17.10 14.11 15.07
CA LYS A 119 17.58 15.51 15.17
C LYS A 119 16.52 16.51 14.73
N ALA A 120 15.81 16.25 13.62
CA ALA A 120 14.71 17.10 13.15
C ALA A 120 13.55 17.14 14.15
N ASN A 121 13.22 16.00 14.78
CA ASN A 121 12.24 15.98 15.87
C ASN A 121 12.74 16.76 17.09
N GLN A 122 14.01 16.62 17.49
CA GLN A 122 14.59 17.39 18.59
C GLN A 122 14.57 18.91 18.33
N GLN A 123 14.86 19.35 17.11
CA GLN A 123 14.81 20.77 16.73
C GLN A 123 13.39 21.36 16.78
N ARG A 124 12.34 20.58 16.49
CA ARG A 124 10.94 21.02 16.68
C ARG A 124 10.57 21.31 18.13
N TYR A 125 11.32 20.77 19.09
CA TYR A 125 11.11 20.98 20.52
C TYR A 125 12.02 22.06 21.13
N ALA A 126 12.79 22.79 20.31
CA ALA A 126 13.89 23.62 20.81
C ALA A 126 13.51 25.07 21.12
N SER A 127 12.31 25.55 20.75
CA SER A 127 11.96 26.93 21.06
C SER A 127 11.42 27.04 22.50
N ILE A 128 12.28 27.53 23.39
CA ILE A 128 11.97 27.78 24.82
C ILE A 128 10.72 28.66 24.95
N GLN A 129 10.50 29.57 24.00
CA GLN A 129 9.36 30.48 23.95
C GLN A 129 8.03 29.78 23.63
N GLU A 130 8.00 28.83 22.69
CA GLU A 130 6.77 28.06 22.42
C GLU A 130 6.45 27.12 23.58
N ASP A 131 7.47 26.52 24.20
CA ASP A 131 7.28 25.66 25.36
C ASP A 131 6.65 26.42 26.55
N ALA A 132 7.08 27.66 26.79
CA ALA A 132 6.47 28.52 27.80
C ALA A 132 4.99 28.86 27.49
N ARG A 133 4.66 29.13 26.22
CA ARG A 133 3.28 29.39 25.77
C ARG A 133 2.40 28.14 25.91
N ASP A 134 2.93 26.99 25.55
CA ASP A 134 2.24 25.69 25.66
C ASP A 134 2.02 25.30 27.12
N ALA A 135 3.02 25.54 27.98
CA ALA A 135 2.91 25.34 29.42
C ALA A 135 1.84 26.25 30.05
N ALA A 136 1.77 27.52 29.62
CA ALA A 136 0.72 28.45 30.08
C ALA A 136 -0.69 27.95 29.70
N ARG A 137 -0.87 27.43 28.48
CA ARG A 137 -2.15 26.81 28.07
C ARG A 137 -2.49 25.58 28.89
N LEU A 138 -1.53 24.68 29.13
CA LEU A 138 -1.73 23.51 29.98
C LEU A 138 -2.10 23.91 31.42
N ARG A 139 -1.48 24.96 31.95
CA ARG A 139 -1.79 25.46 33.29
C ARG A 139 -3.21 26.01 33.38
N ALA A 140 -3.66 26.76 32.36
CA ALA A 140 -5.06 27.22 32.31
C ALA A 140 -6.06 26.04 32.38
N TYR A 141 -5.80 24.94 31.66
CA TYR A 141 -6.64 23.74 31.77
C TYR A 141 -6.56 23.07 33.15
N SER A 142 -5.38 23.06 33.76
CA SER A 142 -5.17 22.54 35.12
C SER A 142 -5.98 23.34 36.15
N ASP A 143 -5.96 24.67 36.04
CA ASP A 143 -6.68 25.59 36.94
C ASP A 143 -8.20 25.45 36.77
N LEU A 144 -8.68 25.13 35.56
CA LEU A 144 -10.07 24.74 35.28
C LEU A 144 -10.45 23.36 35.83
N GLY A 145 -9.53 22.63 36.47
CA GLY A 145 -9.75 21.30 37.01
C GLY A 145 -9.84 20.19 35.95
N ALA A 146 -9.42 20.48 34.71
CA ALA A 146 -9.46 19.50 33.63
C ALA A 146 -8.44 18.37 33.89
N SER A 147 -8.79 17.16 33.43
CA SER A 147 -7.83 16.05 33.43
C SER A 147 -6.70 16.29 32.44
N PHE A 148 -5.52 15.73 32.71
CA PHE A 148 -4.37 15.81 31.80
C PHE A 148 -4.72 15.40 30.36
N ASN A 149 -5.52 14.33 30.18
CA ASN A 149 -5.90 13.86 28.85
C ASN A 149 -6.79 14.87 28.12
N HIS A 150 -7.69 15.54 28.85
CA HIS A 150 -8.51 16.61 28.28
C HIS A 150 -7.62 17.78 27.87
N ALA A 151 -6.73 18.23 28.75
CA ALA A 151 -5.78 19.28 28.45
C ALA A 151 -4.91 18.95 27.23
N ALA A 152 -4.34 17.74 27.14
CA ALA A 152 -3.52 17.32 26.00
C ALA A 152 -4.31 17.28 24.67
N ASN A 153 -5.56 16.82 24.68
CA ASN A 153 -6.38 16.75 23.47
C ASN A 153 -6.84 18.12 22.97
N HIS A 154 -7.08 19.07 23.88
CA HIS A 154 -7.63 20.39 23.55
C HIS A 154 -6.61 21.54 23.53
N SER A 155 -5.37 21.30 23.95
CA SER A 155 -4.28 22.28 23.87
C SER A 155 -3.60 22.33 22.49
N GLY A 156 -3.92 21.41 21.58
CA GLY A 156 -3.32 21.37 20.24
C GLY A 156 -1.85 20.93 20.22
N ILE A 157 -1.36 20.37 21.32
CA ILE A 157 0.00 19.80 21.45
C ILE A 157 -0.08 18.28 21.58
N GLY A 158 0.93 17.60 21.02
CA GLY A 158 1.03 16.15 21.13
C GLY A 158 1.22 15.70 22.58
N ARG A 159 0.64 14.54 22.93
CA ARG A 159 0.66 13.97 24.29
C ARG A 159 2.05 13.92 24.92
N THR A 160 3.05 13.43 24.19
CA THR A 160 4.43 13.31 24.70
C THR A 160 5.06 14.66 25.01
N ARG A 161 4.74 15.70 24.23
CA ARG A 161 5.18 17.08 24.50
C ARG A 161 4.47 17.62 25.75
N ALA A 162 3.16 17.39 25.86
CA ALA A 162 2.39 17.82 27.03
C ALA A 162 2.87 17.16 28.33
N GLU A 163 3.21 15.85 28.30
CA GLU A 163 3.75 15.12 29.48
C GLU A 163 5.11 15.70 29.89
N ARG A 164 5.99 16.00 28.93
CA ARG A 164 7.27 16.67 29.20
C ARG A 164 7.07 18.04 29.84
N LEU A 165 6.24 18.90 29.23
CA LEU A 165 5.99 20.25 29.72
C LEU A 165 5.34 20.27 31.11
N ALA A 166 4.37 19.38 31.35
CA ALA A 166 3.75 19.26 32.67
C ALA A 166 4.78 18.89 33.75
N ARG A 167 5.78 18.07 33.43
CA ARG A 167 6.88 17.71 34.34
C ARG A 167 7.89 18.84 34.52
N GLU A 168 8.33 19.47 33.44
CA GLU A 168 9.34 20.56 33.47
C GLU A 168 8.82 21.83 34.16
N PHE A 169 7.55 22.19 33.92
CA PHE A 169 6.90 23.36 34.53
C PHE A 169 6.09 23.02 35.79
N ALA A 170 6.20 21.79 36.30
CA ALA A 170 5.52 21.29 37.50
C ALA A 170 4.02 21.63 37.56
N ILE A 171 3.30 21.39 36.46
CA ILE A 171 1.86 21.72 36.32
C ILE A 171 1.02 20.65 37.05
N PRO A 172 0.20 21.02 38.05
CA PRO A 172 -0.47 20.07 38.93
C PRO A 172 -1.78 19.53 38.35
N PHE A 173 -1.71 18.49 37.51
CA PHE A 173 -2.92 17.81 37.04
C PHE A 173 -3.46 16.78 38.04
N LYS A 174 -4.80 16.69 38.13
CA LYS A 174 -5.48 15.65 38.91
C LYS A 174 -5.10 14.27 38.37
N LYS A 175 -4.40 13.46 39.18
CA LYS A 175 -4.15 12.05 38.87
C LYS A 175 -5.49 11.34 38.75
N ARG A 176 -5.65 10.44 37.75
CA ARG A 176 -6.81 9.56 37.67
C ARG A 176 -6.92 8.85 39.02
N GLY A 177 -8.01 9.10 39.74
CA GLY A 177 -8.32 8.37 40.96
C GLY A 177 -8.39 6.90 40.61
N LYS A 178 -7.64 6.08 41.33
CA LYS A 178 -7.87 4.64 41.38
C LYS A 178 -9.25 4.50 42.01
N THR A 179 -10.28 4.16 41.23
CA THR A 179 -11.58 3.79 41.76
C THR A 179 -11.32 2.62 42.71
N ALA A 180 -11.58 2.85 44.00
CA ALA A 180 -11.54 1.81 45.02
C ALA A 180 -12.65 0.80 44.79
#